data_AF-A0A8S2L3V8-F1
#
_entry.id   AF-A0A8S2L3V8-F1
#
_cell.length_a   1.000
_cell.length_b   1.000
_cell.length_c   1.000
_cell.angle_alpha   90.00
_cell.angle_beta   90.00
_cell.angle_gamma   90.00
#
_symmetry.space_group_name_H-M   'P 1'
#
loop_
_entity.id
_entity.type
_entity.pdbx_description
1 polymer ?
#
loop_
_entity_poly.entity_id
_entity_poly.type
_entity_poly.pdbx_seq_one_letter_code
_entity_poly.pdbx_strand_id
1 'polypeptide(L)'
;MVFMRKFDSSQNVYDFVSCSLQSLKLPDSSPFPSSSPDNDNNNNIDMLDQQQKQKSSFFILSYSHEKFIEPSSTPNYKTYITSISGLRWYANKHIELSAIDLIKTSKITSFLSSCSALVLLIGTNSTHSTAATQIIKQVQHLIENVRHDYKHLHDYQNLAVV
;
A
#
# COMPACT_ATOMS: atom_id res chain seq x y z
N MET A 1 -6.66 7.15 17.67
CA MET A 1 -5.55 8.12 17.74
C MET A 1 -4.82 8.06 16.41
N VAL A 2 -5.06 9.02 15.50
CA VAL A 2 -4.39 9.07 14.19
C VAL A 2 -3.12 9.89 14.37
N PHE A 3 -1.95 9.26 14.24
CA PHE A 3 -0.67 9.95 14.33
C PHE A 3 -0.39 10.68 13.01
N MET A 4 -0.78 11.95 12.92
CA MET A 4 -0.26 12.84 11.88
C MET A 4 1.14 13.31 12.31
N ARG A 5 2.21 12.76 11.71
CA ARG A 5 3.56 13.33 11.80
C ARG A 5 3.74 14.35 10.67
N LYS A 6 4.34 15.50 10.98
CA LYS A 6 4.84 16.43 9.94
C LYS A 6 6.01 15.76 9.22
N PHE A 7 5.90 15.60 7.90
CA PHE A 7 6.98 15.13 7.04
C PHE A 7 7.61 16.34 6.33
N ASP A 8 8.91 16.57 6.58
CA ASP A 8 9.73 17.55 5.84
C ASP A 8 10.53 16.82 4.76
N SER A 9 10.47 17.29 3.51
CA SER A 9 11.24 16.83 2.34
C SER A 9 10.94 15.43 1.77
N SER A 10 11.13 15.30 0.46
CA SER A 10 10.94 14.11 -0.38
C SER A 10 11.76 12.90 0.07
N GLN A 11 12.88 13.12 0.78
CA GLN A 11 13.74 12.05 1.30
C GLN A 11 13.04 11.24 2.40
N ASN A 12 12.27 11.93 3.25
CA ASN A 12 11.53 11.28 4.34
C ASN A 12 10.35 10.44 3.84
N VAL A 13 9.79 10.73 2.67
CA VAL A 13 8.76 9.88 2.05
C VAL A 13 9.39 8.58 1.55
N TYR A 14 10.56 8.64 0.91
CA TYR A 14 11.29 7.44 0.50
C TYR A 14 11.75 6.61 1.69
N ASP A 15 12.23 7.25 2.75
CA ASP A 15 12.61 6.56 3.99
C ASP A 15 11.38 6.01 4.71
N PHE A 16 10.25 6.73 4.72
CA PHE A 16 9.00 6.22 5.28
C PHE A 16 8.42 5.07 4.46
N VAL A 17 8.41 5.18 3.13
CA VAL A 17 7.96 4.10 2.24
C VAL A 17 8.91 2.93 2.38
N SER A 18 10.22 3.12 2.33
CA SER A 18 11.21 2.04 2.55
C SER A 18 11.08 1.42 3.93
N CYS A 19 10.89 2.20 4.98
CA CYS A 19 10.76 1.71 6.35
C CYS A 19 9.40 1.05 6.59
N SER A 20 8.32 1.57 6.00
CA SER A 20 6.98 0.95 6.03
C SER A 20 6.94 -0.35 5.24
N LEU A 21 7.59 -0.39 4.07
CA LEU A 21 7.76 -1.59 3.26
C LEU A 21 8.67 -2.62 3.95
N GLN A 22 9.67 -2.19 4.72
CA GLN A 22 10.53 -3.07 5.52
C GLN A 22 9.84 -3.59 6.79
N SER A 23 8.92 -2.80 7.37
CA SER A 23 8.17 -3.17 8.59
C SER A 23 6.92 -3.99 8.31
N LEU A 24 6.46 -4.04 7.06
CA LEU A 24 5.58 -5.08 6.52
C LEU A 24 6.35 -6.42 6.49
N LYS A 25 6.49 -7.03 7.68
CA LYS A 25 6.97 -8.40 7.81
C LYS A 25 6.04 -9.31 7.02
N LEU A 26 6.56 -9.89 5.96
CA LEU A 26 5.97 -11.07 5.34
C LEU A 26 5.73 -12.11 6.46
N PRO A 27 4.57 -12.78 6.50
CA PRO A 27 4.30 -13.76 7.53
C PRO A 27 5.41 -14.81 7.53
N ASP A 28 6.11 -14.91 8.67
CA ASP A 28 7.11 -15.94 8.88
C ASP A 28 6.42 -17.29 8.82
N SER A 29 6.74 -18.09 7.79
CA SER A 29 6.37 -19.50 7.73
C SER A 29 7.06 -20.22 8.91
N SER A 30 6.32 -20.43 9.99
CA SER A 30 6.81 -21.08 11.20
C SER A 30 7.37 -22.48 10.90
N PRO A 31 8.54 -22.85 11.46
CA PRO A 31 9.10 -24.19 11.28
C PRO A 31 8.29 -25.22 12.10
N PHE A 32 7.87 -26.30 11.45
CA PHE A 32 7.33 -27.48 12.12
C PHE A 32 8.41 -28.09 13.04
N PRO A 33 8.07 -28.55 14.25
CA PRO A 33 9.01 -29.25 15.11
C PRO A 33 9.30 -30.65 14.54
N SER A 34 10.58 -30.91 14.25
CA SER A 34 11.10 -32.22 13.86
C SER A 34 11.34 -33.09 15.09
N SER A 35 10.74 -34.29 15.09
CA SER A 35 11.11 -35.40 15.96
C SER A 35 11.85 -36.46 15.13
N SER A 36 13.09 -36.78 15.50
CA SER A 36 13.94 -37.86 14.96
C SER A 36 13.89 -39.11 15.85
N PRO A 37 14.58 -40.23 15.53
CA PRO A 37 14.83 -40.91 14.24
C PRO A 37 14.29 -42.38 14.31
N ASP A 38 14.08 -43.14 13.23
CA ASP A 38 15.06 -44.03 12.60
C ASP A 38 14.39 -44.67 11.37
N ASN A 39 14.97 -44.53 10.18
CA ASN A 39 15.09 -45.65 9.23
C ASN A 39 15.95 -45.27 8.02
N ASP A 40 16.86 -46.19 7.71
CA ASP A 40 17.82 -46.14 6.61
C ASP A 40 17.16 -46.21 5.21
N ASN A 41 17.88 -45.67 4.23
CA ASN A 41 17.75 -45.86 2.78
C ASN A 41 16.48 -45.33 2.10
N ASN A 42 16.61 -44.19 1.41
CA ASN A 42 16.60 -44.19 -0.07
C ASN A 42 16.88 -42.79 -0.63
N ASN A 43 17.84 -42.75 -1.57
CA ASN A 43 18.08 -41.63 -2.47
C ASN A 43 16.80 -41.28 -3.23
N ASN A 44 16.24 -40.08 -3.02
CA ASN A 44 15.35 -39.45 -3.98
C ASN A 44 15.32 -37.93 -3.79
N ILE A 45 16.02 -37.26 -4.70
CA ILE A 45 15.58 -36.05 -5.38
C ILE A 45 15.09 -34.95 -4.42
N ASP A 46 16.04 -34.18 -3.91
CA ASP A 46 15.84 -32.77 -3.52
C ASP A 46 15.45 -31.96 -4.79
N MET A 47 14.26 -32.23 -5.32
CA MET A 47 13.63 -31.42 -6.36
C MET A 47 13.18 -30.15 -5.66
N LEU A 48 14.01 -29.12 -5.81
CA LEU A 48 13.69 -27.70 -5.76
C LEU A 48 12.17 -27.41 -5.69
N ASP A 49 11.61 -27.45 -4.49
CA ASP A 49 10.42 -26.67 -4.15
C ASP A 49 10.90 -25.21 -3.99
N GLN A 50 11.33 -24.63 -5.11
CA GLN A 50 11.28 -23.18 -5.26
C GLN A 50 9.81 -22.81 -5.36
N GLN A 51 9.13 -22.79 -4.22
CA GLN A 51 7.91 -22.02 -4.06
C GLN A 51 8.25 -20.62 -4.55
N GLN A 52 7.77 -20.28 -5.75
CA GLN A 52 7.86 -18.93 -6.28
C GLN A 52 7.11 -18.05 -5.29
N LYS A 53 7.86 -17.44 -4.38
CA LYS A 53 7.34 -16.52 -3.38
C LYS A 53 6.59 -15.46 -4.14
N GLN A 54 5.26 -15.42 -3.97
CA GLN A 54 4.41 -14.49 -4.70
C GLN A 54 4.93 -13.08 -4.42
N LYS A 55 5.33 -12.39 -5.49
CA LYS A 55 5.87 -11.04 -5.42
C LYS A 55 4.81 -10.08 -4.92
N SER A 56 5.07 -9.39 -3.80
CA SER A 56 4.12 -8.43 -3.23
C SER A 56 3.95 -7.22 -4.14
N SER A 57 2.73 -6.71 -4.24
CA SER A 57 2.38 -5.58 -5.10
C SER A 57 1.91 -4.40 -4.26
N PHE A 58 2.47 -3.22 -4.50
CA PHE A 58 2.16 -2.00 -3.77
C PHE A 58 1.54 -0.99 -4.72
N PHE A 59 0.39 -0.44 -4.38
CA PHE A 59 -0.22 0.65 -5.13
C PHE A 59 -0.06 1.97 -4.36
N ILE A 60 0.52 2.98 -5.00
CA ILE A 60 0.76 4.30 -4.44
C ILE A 60 -0.07 5.30 -5.24
N LEU A 61 -1.01 5.97 -4.58
CA LEU A 61 -1.77 7.09 -5.14
C LEU A 61 -1.25 8.37 -4.50
N SER A 62 -0.67 9.25 -5.33
CA SER A 62 -0.01 10.46 -4.84
C SER A 62 -0.42 11.74 -5.57
N TYR A 63 -0.14 12.88 -4.96
CA TYR A 63 -0.23 14.19 -5.63
C TYR A 63 1.05 14.52 -6.40
N SER A 64 1.00 15.56 -7.24
CA SER A 64 2.04 15.91 -8.23
C SER A 64 3.46 16.14 -7.72
N HIS A 65 3.69 16.43 -6.44
CA HIS A 65 5.06 16.61 -5.94
C HIS A 65 5.85 15.31 -5.84
N GLU A 66 5.18 14.16 -5.98
CA GLU A 66 5.81 12.85 -5.93
C GLU A 66 6.03 12.22 -7.30
N LYS A 67 6.04 13.04 -8.37
CA LYS A 67 6.51 12.58 -9.70
C LYS A 67 7.94 12.04 -9.68
N PHE A 68 8.68 12.27 -8.60
CA PHE A 68 10.02 11.73 -8.37
C PHE A 68 10.03 10.33 -7.76
N ILE A 69 8.87 9.75 -7.42
CA ILE A 69 8.79 8.34 -7.02
C ILE A 69 8.71 7.48 -8.27
N GLU A 70 9.80 6.80 -8.60
CA GLU A 70 9.85 5.90 -9.74
C GLU A 70 9.20 4.55 -9.39
N PRO A 71 8.37 3.99 -10.29
CA PRO A 71 7.93 2.60 -10.16
C PRO A 71 9.15 1.69 -10.08
N SER A 72 9.19 0.83 -9.07
CA SER A 72 10.29 -0.08 -8.81
C SER A 72 9.80 -1.51 -8.85
N SER A 73 10.65 -2.39 -9.36
CA SER A 73 10.37 -3.81 -9.51
C SER A 73 11.59 -4.58 -9.04
N THR A 74 11.51 -5.13 -7.85
CA THR A 74 12.56 -5.96 -7.25
C THR A 74 12.17 -7.45 -7.32
N PRO A 75 13.02 -8.40 -6.95
CA PRO A 75 12.60 -9.81 -6.83
C PRO A 75 11.45 -10.00 -5.83
N ASN A 76 11.38 -9.16 -4.80
CA ASN A 76 10.44 -9.32 -3.68
C ASN A 76 9.14 -8.53 -3.86
N TYR A 77 9.19 -7.39 -4.56
CA TYR A 77 8.01 -6.54 -4.69
C TYR A 77 7.93 -5.72 -5.99
N LYS A 78 6.72 -5.30 -6.34
CA LYS A 78 6.41 -4.39 -7.45
C LYS A 78 5.66 -3.17 -6.92
N THR A 79 6.09 -1.96 -7.26
CA THR A 79 5.32 -0.75 -6.99
C THR A 79 4.61 -0.26 -8.25
N TYR A 80 3.37 0.16 -8.09
CA TYR A 80 2.55 0.82 -9.09
C TYR A 80 2.21 2.21 -8.55
N ILE A 81 2.49 3.25 -9.32
CA ILE A 81 2.37 4.63 -8.85
C ILE A 81 1.46 5.38 -9.80
N THR A 82 0.48 6.08 -9.25
CA THR A 82 -0.36 7.03 -9.98
C THR A 82 -0.28 8.37 -9.28
N SER A 83 0.29 9.36 -9.97
CA SER A 83 0.43 10.72 -9.44
C SER A 83 -0.47 11.69 -10.20
N ILE A 84 -1.37 12.37 -9.48
CA ILE A 84 -2.35 13.28 -10.07
C ILE A 84 -2.13 14.70 -9.51
N SER A 85 -1.91 15.67 -10.39
CA SER A 85 -1.73 17.05 -9.98
C SER A 85 -3.03 17.65 -9.48
N GLY A 86 -2.99 18.32 -8.33
CA GLY A 86 -4.20 18.90 -7.73
C GLY A 86 -5.09 17.89 -7.01
N LEU A 87 -4.65 16.62 -6.85
CA LEU A 87 -5.39 15.59 -6.13
C LEU A 87 -5.73 16.04 -4.70
N ARG A 88 -6.98 15.81 -4.31
CA ARG A 88 -7.58 16.14 -3.02
C ARG A 88 -8.30 14.91 -2.49
N TRP A 89 -8.56 14.88 -1.17
CA TRP A 89 -9.41 13.86 -0.57
C TRP A 89 -10.80 13.82 -1.21
N TYR A 90 -11.38 15.00 -1.43
CA TYR A 90 -12.68 15.18 -2.04
C TYR A 90 -12.72 16.46 -2.88
N ALA A 91 -13.40 16.42 -4.03
CA ALA A 91 -13.54 17.58 -4.91
C ALA A 91 -14.86 17.53 -5.72
N ASN A 92 -15.89 18.28 -5.30
CA ASN A 92 -17.23 18.25 -5.92
C ASN A 92 -17.25 18.62 -7.41
N LYS A 93 -16.38 19.55 -7.83
CA LYS A 93 -16.37 20.11 -9.18
C LYS A 93 -15.43 19.38 -10.13
N HIS A 94 -14.48 18.62 -9.58
CA HIS A 94 -13.38 17.99 -10.30
C HIS A 94 -13.21 16.58 -9.75
N ILE A 95 -14.12 15.69 -10.17
CA ILE A 95 -14.21 14.31 -9.71
C ILE A 95 -12.89 13.57 -10.02
N GLU A 96 -12.24 13.95 -11.12
CA GLU A 96 -10.92 13.48 -11.54
C GLU A 96 -9.78 13.84 -10.57
N LEU A 97 -10.01 14.82 -9.69
CA LEU A 97 -9.08 15.25 -8.64
C LEU A 97 -9.52 14.78 -7.24
N SER A 98 -10.54 13.95 -7.15
CA SER A 98 -11.10 13.44 -5.89
C SER A 98 -10.63 12.01 -5.65
N ALA A 99 -9.85 11.80 -4.59
CA ALA A 99 -9.36 10.48 -4.22
C ALA A 99 -10.49 9.48 -3.97
N ILE A 100 -11.56 9.91 -3.29
CA ILE A 100 -12.75 9.11 -3.00
C ILE A 100 -13.43 8.61 -4.28
N ASP A 101 -13.45 9.41 -5.33
CA ASP A 101 -14.09 9.04 -6.59
C ASP A 101 -13.14 8.24 -7.48
N LEU A 102 -11.84 8.57 -7.47
CA LEU A 102 -10.81 7.86 -8.23
C LEU A 102 -10.69 6.40 -7.84
N ILE A 103 -10.79 6.05 -6.56
CA ILE A 103 -10.72 4.64 -6.10
C ILE A 103 -11.85 3.76 -6.67
N LYS A 104 -12.95 4.38 -7.13
CA LYS A 104 -14.10 3.70 -7.74
C LYS A 104 -13.96 3.55 -9.25
N THR A 105 -12.92 4.15 -9.86
CA THR A 105 -12.70 4.03 -11.30
C THR A 105 -12.14 2.65 -11.65
N SER A 106 -12.61 2.06 -12.75
CA SER A 106 -12.25 0.70 -13.18
C SER A 106 -10.73 0.45 -13.24
N LYS A 107 -9.96 1.46 -13.67
CA LYS A 107 -8.50 1.40 -13.72
C LYS A 107 -7.89 1.22 -12.32
N ILE A 108 -8.31 2.03 -11.36
CA ILE A 108 -7.79 1.96 -9.98
C ILE A 108 -8.31 0.70 -9.29
N THR A 109 -9.58 0.33 -9.49
CA THR A 109 -10.16 -0.90 -8.94
C THR A 109 -9.37 -2.14 -9.36
N SER A 110 -8.87 -2.21 -10.60
CA SER A 110 -8.03 -3.33 -11.05
C SER A 110 -6.71 -3.42 -10.26
N PHE A 111 -6.06 -2.29 -10.00
CA PHE A 111 -4.86 -2.25 -9.16
C PHE A 111 -5.17 -2.60 -7.71
N LEU A 112 -6.23 -2.03 -7.15
CA LEU A 112 -6.64 -2.29 -5.77
C LEU A 112 -7.08 -3.74 -5.56
N SER A 113 -7.62 -4.41 -6.58
CA SER A 113 -8.01 -5.82 -6.50
C SER A 113 -6.82 -6.77 -6.48
N SER A 114 -5.63 -6.31 -6.90
CA SER A 114 -4.44 -7.13 -7.08
C SER A 114 -3.23 -6.68 -6.25
N CYS A 115 -3.35 -5.58 -5.50
CA CYS A 115 -2.27 -5.09 -4.65
C CYS A 115 -2.29 -5.79 -3.28
N SER A 116 -1.11 -5.98 -2.70
CA SER A 116 -0.95 -6.39 -1.31
C SER A 116 -1.17 -5.22 -0.34
N ALA A 117 -0.84 -4.00 -0.77
CA ALA A 117 -1.06 -2.80 0.05
C ALA A 117 -1.29 -1.54 -0.79
N LEU A 118 -1.94 -0.55 -0.16
CA LEU A 118 -2.26 0.77 -0.67
C LEU A 118 -1.59 1.85 0.18
N VAL A 119 -0.90 2.77 -0.49
CA VAL A 119 -0.34 3.98 0.13
C VAL A 119 -0.99 5.21 -0.50
N LEU A 120 -1.59 6.06 0.34
CA LEU A 120 -2.22 7.31 -0.06
C LEU A 120 -1.37 8.48 0.43
N LEU A 121 -0.74 9.16 -0.52
CA LEU A 121 0.10 10.32 -0.29
C LEU A 121 -0.67 11.53 -0.83
N ILE A 122 -1.62 12.04 -0.04
CA ILE A 122 -2.61 13.03 -0.47
C ILE A 122 -2.83 14.00 0.69
N GLY A 123 -2.90 15.31 0.43
CA GLY A 123 -3.35 16.21 1.50
C GLY A 123 -3.01 17.67 1.30
N THR A 124 -1.86 17.98 0.71
CA THR A 124 -1.38 19.37 0.51
C THR A 124 -2.45 20.26 -0.12
N ASN A 125 -3.08 19.82 -1.21
CA ASN A 125 -4.14 20.58 -1.88
C ASN A 125 -5.42 20.74 -1.02
N SER A 126 -5.75 19.74 -0.21
CA SER A 126 -6.93 19.79 0.68
C SER A 126 -6.70 20.74 1.86
N THR A 127 -5.49 20.77 2.43
CA THR A 127 -5.16 21.59 3.61
C THR A 127 -5.24 23.09 3.37
N HIS A 128 -5.16 23.55 2.12
CA HIS A 128 -5.29 24.98 1.81
C HIS A 128 -6.71 25.55 1.93
N SER A 129 -7.73 24.70 1.80
CA SER A 129 -9.12 25.17 1.62
C SER A 129 -10.17 24.37 2.39
N THR A 130 -9.78 23.29 3.05
CA THR A 130 -10.69 22.40 3.79
C THR A 130 -10.30 22.37 5.26
N ALA A 131 -11.28 22.55 6.15
CA ALA A 131 -11.05 22.44 7.59
C ALA A 131 -10.51 21.05 7.96
N ALA A 132 -9.57 20.98 8.89
CA ALA A 132 -8.95 19.72 9.31
C ALA A 132 -9.98 18.67 9.76
N THR A 133 -11.05 19.08 10.44
CA THR A 133 -12.15 18.20 10.85
C THR A 133 -12.87 17.55 9.68
N GLN A 134 -13.02 18.27 8.56
CA GLN A 134 -13.61 17.74 7.33
C GLN A 134 -12.64 16.81 6.62
N ILE A 135 -11.34 17.13 6.60
CA ILE A 135 -10.29 16.24 6.06
C ILE A 135 -10.29 14.91 6.80
N ILE A 136 -10.33 14.92 8.13
CA ILE A 136 -10.37 13.68 8.94
C ILE A 136 -11.58 12.84 8.57
N LYS A 137 -12.77 13.44 8.45
CA LYS A 137 -14.00 12.73 8.04
C LYS A 137 -13.86 12.13 6.64
N GLN A 138 -13.30 12.87 5.69
CA GLN A 138 -13.08 12.39 4.32
C GLN A 138 -12.10 11.22 4.28
N VAL A 139 -11.01 11.29 5.04
CA VAL A 139 -10.03 10.20 5.15
C VAL A 139 -10.65 8.96 5.80
N GLN A 140 -11.41 9.12 6.88
CA GLN A 140 -12.12 8.01 7.53
C GLN A 140 -13.09 7.34 6.56
N HIS A 141 -13.91 8.13 5.88
CA HIS A 141 -14.85 7.62 4.90
C HIS A 141 -14.16 6.88 3.75
N LEU A 142 -13.03 7.40 3.26
CA LEU A 142 -12.24 6.74 2.23
C LEU A 142 -11.69 5.39 2.73
N ILE A 143 -11.09 5.36 3.92
CA ILE A 143 -10.54 4.13 4.52
C ILE A 143 -11.65 3.08 4.67
N GLU A 144 -12.81 3.48 5.17
CA GLU A 144 -13.97 2.59 5.34
C GLU A 144 -14.42 2.01 3.99
N ASN A 145 -14.55 2.84 2.96
CA ASN A 145 -14.91 2.38 1.62
C ASN A 145 -13.87 1.39 1.05
N VAL A 146 -12.58 1.70 1.16
CA VAL A 146 -11.51 0.81 0.69
C VAL A 146 -11.55 -0.53 1.42
N ARG A 147 -11.73 -0.53 2.74
CA ARG A 147 -11.77 -1.77 3.53
C ARG A 147 -13.03 -2.60 3.27
N HIS A 148 -14.14 -1.92 3.02
CA HIS A 148 -15.40 -2.56 2.66
C HIS A 148 -15.28 -3.26 1.30
N ASP A 149 -14.73 -2.57 0.30
CA ASP A 149 -14.67 -3.06 -1.08
C ASP A 149 -13.50 -4.03 -1.32
N TYR A 150 -12.39 -3.87 -0.60
CA TYR A 150 -11.15 -4.63 -0.76
C TYR A 150 -10.72 -5.28 0.57
N LYS A 151 -11.33 -6.43 0.90
CA LYS A 151 -11.13 -7.14 2.18
C LYS A 151 -9.67 -7.44 2.53
N HIS A 152 -8.80 -7.64 1.54
CA HIS A 152 -7.38 -7.91 1.76
C HIS A 152 -6.59 -6.67 2.24
N LEU A 153 -7.16 -5.46 2.10
CA LEU A 153 -6.61 -4.20 2.61
C LEU A 153 -7.18 -3.81 3.99
N HIS A 154 -7.91 -4.72 4.65
CA HIS A 154 -8.51 -4.45 5.95
C HIS A 154 -7.46 -4.21 7.05
N ASP A 155 -6.35 -4.95 6.99
CA ASP A 155 -5.29 -4.87 7.98
C ASP A 155 -4.60 -3.50 7.95
N TYR A 156 -4.34 -2.94 9.13
CA TYR A 156 -3.69 -1.63 9.28
C TYR A 156 -2.30 -1.55 8.64
N GLN A 157 -1.67 -2.69 8.38
CA GLN A 157 -0.37 -2.75 7.72
C GLN A 157 -0.49 -2.57 6.20
N ASN A 158 -1.66 -2.90 5.61
CA ASN A 158 -1.87 -2.93 4.17
C ASN A 158 -2.48 -1.63 3.62
N LEU A 159 -2.81 -0.66 4.49
CA LEU A 159 -3.34 0.64 4.10
C LEU A 159 -2.67 1.76 4.89
N ALA A 160 -1.86 2.55 4.21
CA ALA A 160 -1.17 3.71 4.79
C ALA A 160 -1.72 5.02 4.22
N VAL A 161 -1.96 6.00 5.10
CA VAL A 161 -2.34 7.37 4.76
C VAL A 161 -1.32 8.31 5.39
N VAL A 162 -0.68 9.14 4.56
CA VAL A 162 0.38 10.08 4.97
C VAL A 162 -0.07 11.52 4.74
#